data_AF-A0A090RUQ0-F1
#
_entry.id   AF-A0A090RUQ0-F1
#
_cell.length_a   1.000
_cell.length_b   1.000
_cell.length_c   1.000
_cell.angle_alpha   90.00
_cell.angle_beta   90.00
_cell.angle_gamma   90.00
#
_symmetry.space_group_name_H-M   'P 1'
#
loop_
_entity.id
_entity.type
_entity.pdbx_description
1 polymer ?
#
loop_
_entity_poly.entity_id
_entity_poly.type
_entity_poly.pdbx_seq_one_letter_code
_entity_poly.pdbx_strand_id
1 'polypeptide(L)' 'MNIGIYIYKDVEVLDFAGPFEVFSTANRFLPDEDKWNVSLLSSSHGEVSAVAVLMFSRITQSSATQSWMW' A
#
# COMPACT_ATOMS: atom_id res chain seq x y z
N MET A 1 14.69 14.62 -9.45
CA MET A 1 14.93 14.81 -7.99
C MET A 1 14.83 13.47 -7.28
N ASN A 2 15.63 13.18 -6.24
CA ASN A 2 15.59 11.89 -5.53
C ASN A 2 14.83 11.99 -4.20
N ILE A 3 13.94 11.03 -3.93
CA ILE A 3 13.14 10.94 -2.71
C ILE A 3 13.39 9.57 -2.08
N GLY A 4 13.90 9.55 -0.86
CA GLY A 4 14.09 8.35 -0.07
C GLY A 4 12.99 8.21 0.98
N ILE A 5 12.22 7.13 0.92
CA ILE A 5 11.29 6.76 1.99
C ILE A 5 11.99 5.74 2.87
N TYR A 6 12.34 6.13 4.09
CA TYR A 6 13.06 5.28 5.01
C TYR A 6 12.10 4.33 5.74
N ILE A 7 12.37 3.04 5.65
CA ILE A 7 11.59 1.96 6.27
C ILE A 7 12.43 1.22 7.32
N TYR A 8 11.76 0.78 8.38
CA TYR A 8 12.35 0.01 9.47
C TYR A 8 11.58 -1.28 9.71
N LYS A 9 12.13 -2.15 10.54
CA LYS A 9 11.53 -3.44 10.86
C LYS A 9 10.13 -3.26 11.46
N ASP A 10 9.17 -4.04 10.97
CA ASP A 10 7.78 -4.04 11.42
C ASP A 10 7.04 -2.71 11.15
N VAL A 11 7.51 -1.93 10.16
CA VAL A 11 6.79 -0.74 9.67
C VAL A 11 5.42 -1.13 9.13
N GLU A 12 4.41 -0.27 9.33
CA GLU A 12 3.12 -0.48 8.70
C GLU A 12 3.21 -0.24 7.19
N VAL A 13 2.61 -1.13 6.40
CA VAL A 13 2.62 -1.01 4.94
C VAL A 13 1.99 0.31 4.49
N LEU A 14 1.00 0.81 5.22
CA LEU A 14 0.31 2.06 4.89
C LEU A 14 1.20 3.30 5.04
N ASP A 15 2.17 3.28 5.95
CA ASP A 15 3.04 4.44 6.22
C ASP A 15 3.93 4.80 5.02
N PHE A 16 4.41 3.80 4.28
CA PHE A 16 5.22 4.03 3.09
C PHE A 16 4.43 3.92 1.78
N ALA A 17 3.37 3.10 1.72
CA ALA A 17 2.57 2.92 0.52
C ALA A 17 1.85 4.22 0.12
N GLY A 18 1.30 4.97 1.08
CA GLY A 18 0.61 6.23 0.81
C GLY A 18 1.52 7.25 0.10
N PRO A 19 2.66 7.64 0.69
CA PRO A 19 3.60 8.54 0.04
C PRO A 19 4.14 7.99 -1.29
N PHE A 20 4.48 6.70 -1.35
CA PHE A 20 5.00 6.09 -2.57
C PHE A 20 3.99 6.17 -3.74
N GLU A 21 2.71 5.92 -3.47
CA GLU A 21 1.63 6.00 -4.47
C GLU A 21 1.44 7.42 -4.99
N VAL A 22 1.46 8.43 -4.09
CA VAL A 22 1.30 9.84 -4.47
C VAL A 22 2.39 10.27 -5.44
N PHE A 23 3.67 10.02 -5.10
CA PHE A 23 4.78 10.41 -5.98
C PHE A 23 4.79 9.62 -7.29
N SER A 24 4.52 8.31 -7.23
CA SER A 24 4.46 7.46 -8.43
C SER A 24 3.33 7.87 -9.37
N THR A 25 2.19 8.28 -8.82
CA THR A 25 1.07 8.79 -9.60
C THR A 25 1.38 10.15 -10.19
N ALA A 26 1.91 11.06 -9.40
CA ALA A 26 2.25 12.40 -9.86
C ALA A 26 3.33 12.38 -10.98
N ASN A 27 4.29 11.44 -10.93
CA ASN A 27 5.27 11.21 -12.00
C ASN A 27 4.65 10.88 -13.38
N ARG A 28 3.41 10.38 -13.44
CA ARG A 28 2.73 10.12 -14.72
C ARG A 28 2.33 11.39 -15.45
N PHE A 29 2.24 12.50 -14.73
CA PHE A 29 1.80 13.81 -15.24
C PHE A 29 2.95 14.79 -15.43
N LEU A 30 4.16 14.44 -15.00
CA LEU A 30 5.33 15.29 -15.14
C LEU A 30 6.10 15.03 -16.45
N PRO A 31 6.73 16.08 -17.02
CA PRO A 31 7.78 15.92 -18.02
C PRO A 31 8.93 15.04 -17.51
N ASP A 32 9.65 14.38 -18.42
CA ASP A 32 10.70 13.44 -18.07
C ASP A 32 11.83 14.07 -17.24
N GLU A 33 12.17 15.33 -17.54
CA GLU A 33 13.18 16.12 -16.82
C GLU A 33 12.83 16.40 -15.35
N ASP A 34 11.54 16.39 -15.01
CA ASP A 34 11.03 16.75 -13.68
C ASP A 34 10.66 15.54 -12.82
N LYS A 35 10.72 14.32 -13.39
CA LYS A 35 10.34 13.11 -12.66
C LYS A 35 11.13 12.93 -11.37
N TRP A 36 10.41 12.49 -10.34
CA TRP A 36 10.97 12.09 -9.07
C TRP A 36 11.43 10.64 -9.13
N ASN A 37 12.64 10.37 -8.64
CA ASN A 37 13.11 9.01 -8.41
C ASN A 37 12.84 8.65 -6.95
N VAL A 38 11.84 7.80 -6.71
CA VAL A 38 11.39 7.40 -5.37
C VAL A 38 11.99 6.04 -5.05
N SER A 39 12.65 5.92 -3.91
CA SER A 39 13.28 4.67 -3.48
C SER A 39 13.01 4.39 -2.00
N LEU A 40 12.85 3.12 -1.66
CA LEU A 40 12.77 2.67 -0.27
C LEU A 40 14.18 2.48 0.28
N LEU A 41 14.45 3.04 1.46
CA LEU A 41 15.75 2.97 2.13
C LEU A 41 15.61 2.21 3.44
N SER A 42 16.56 1.33 3.75
CA SER A 42 16.60 0.57 5.01
C SER A 42 17.97 0.70 5.67
N SER A 43 18.02 0.62 7.01
CA SER A 43 19.30 0.61 7.74
C SER A 43 20.07 -0.72 7.60
N SER A 44 19.38 -1.81 7.25
CA SER A 44 19.99 -3.12 7.07
C SER A 44 19.97 -3.53 5.60
N HIS A 45 21.03 -4.20 5.16
CA HIS A 45 21.04 -4.92 3.90
C HIS A 45 20.17 -6.17 4.01
N GLY A 46 19.18 -6.30 3.13
CA GLY A 46 18.28 -7.46 3.07
C GLY A 46 16.80 -7.06 3.05
N GLU A 47 15.94 -8.07 3.12
CA GLU A 47 14.49 -7.87 3.18
C GLU A 47 14.07 -7.26 4.51
N VAL A 48 13.12 -6.32 4.45
CA VAL A 48 12.50 -5.71 5.63
C VAL A 48 11.08 -6.25 5.76
N SER A 49 10.75 -6.82 6.91
CA SER A 49 9.38 -7.25 7.20
C SER A 49 8.51 -6.04 7.49
N ALA A 50 7.34 -5.99 6.87
CA ALA A 50 6.33 -4.94 7.05
C ALA A 50 4.98 -5.59 7.40
N VAL A 51 4.17 -4.86 8.16
CA VAL A 51 2.86 -5.34 8.64
C VAL A 51 1.74 -4.72 7.81
N ALA A 52 0.91 -5.56 7.21
CA ALA A 52 -0.31 -5.13 6.51
C ALA A 52 -1.55 -5.46 7.35
N VAL A 53 -2.29 -4.43 7.78
CA VAL A 53 -3.60 -4.63 8.41
C VAL A 53 -4.65 -4.78 7.30
N LEU A 54 -4.92 -6.03 6.90
CA LEU A 54 -6.10 -6.33 6.08
C LEU A 54 -7.30 -6.60 6.99
N MET A 55 -8.16 -5.60 7.19
CA MET A 55 -9.45 -5.80 7.86
C MET A 55 -10.48 -6.31 6.85
N PHE A 56 -10.54 -7.64 6.68
CA PHE A 56 -11.66 -8.27 5.98
C PHE A 56 -12.92 -8.14 6.85
N SER A 57 -13.75 -7.14 6.57
CA SER A 57 -15.16 -7.16 6.97
C SER A 57 -15.79 -8.43 6.41
N ARG A 58 -16.27 -9.32 7.29
CA ARG A 58 -17.10 -10.47 6.90
C ARG A 58 -18.35 -9.94 6.22
N ILE A 59 -18.36 -9.91 4.88
CA ILE A 59 -19.60 -9.91 4.13
C ILE A 59 -20.15 -11.34 4.23
N THR A 60 -20.87 -11.64 5.30
CA THR A 60 -21.79 -12.78 5.31
C THR A 60 -22.94 -12.43 4.37
N GLN A 61 -22.83 -12.82 3.10
CA GLN A 61 -24.02 -13.02 2.27
C GLN A 61 -24.80 -14.20 2.88
N SER A 62 -25.77 -13.87 3.73
CA SER A 62 -26.87 -14.78 4.04
C SER A 62 -27.82 -14.75 2.84
N SER A 63 -27.55 -15.55 1.81
CA SER A 63 -28.57 -15.97 0.87
C SER A 63 -29.22 -17.23 1.41
N ALA A 64 -30.03 -17.08 2.45
CA ALA A 64 -30.94 -18.13 2.90
C ALA A 64 -32.11 -18.21 1.89
N THR A 65 -31.94 -19.03 0.86
CA THR A 65 -33.05 -19.66 0.16
C THR A 65 -33.76 -20.62 1.12
N GLN A 66 -35.00 -20.32 1.50
CA GLN A 66 -36.04 -21.27 1.95
C GLN A 66 -37.38 -20.52 1.85
N SER A 67 -38.12 -20.69 0.74
CA SER A 67 -39.12 -21.75 0.50
C SER A 67 -40.33 -21.67 1.44
N TRP A 68 -41.44 -21.19 0.88
CA TRP A 68 -42.85 -21.48 1.16
C TRP A 68 -43.24 -22.06 2.54
N MET A 69 -44.04 -21.31 3.30
CA MET A 69 -45.06 -21.84 4.22
C MET A 69 -46.13 -20.76 4.51
N TRP A 70 -47.30 -20.94 3.87
CA TRP A 70 -48.61 -20.25 3.92
C TRP A 70 -48.71 -18.82 3.41
#